data_AF-A0A419GM63-F1
#
_entry.id   AF-A0A419GM63-F1
#
_cell.length_a   1.000
_cell.length_b   1.000
_cell.length_c   1.000
_cell.angle_alpha   90.00
_cell.angle_beta   90.00
_cell.angle_gamma   90.00
#
_symmetry.space_group_name_H-M   'P 1'
#
loop_
_entity.id
_entity.type
_entity.pdbx_description
1 polymer ?
#
loop_
_entity_poly.entity_id
_entity_poly.type
_entity_poly.pdbx_seq_one_letter_code
_entity_poly.pdbx_strand_id
1 'polypeptide(L)'
;MLNELPETLVEIATGVDEICSFCPHISGDICMRPGQRVNELDGRVLDRLGLAEGETGTWAEMVAGVRDNIDPESLKELCHGCSWLDLGFCARGVATLNGGRKQD
;
A
#
# COMPACT_ATOMS: atom_id res chain seq x y z
N MET A 1 16.24 8.60 6.38
CA MET A 1 15.04 7.76 6.05
C MET A 1 14.62 8.03 4.60
N LEU A 2 13.83 7.17 3.95
CA LEU A 2 13.47 7.31 2.52
C LEU A 2 12.89 8.69 2.16
N ASN A 3 12.13 9.31 3.07
CA ASN A 3 11.60 10.67 2.88
C ASN A 3 12.68 11.78 2.76
N GLU A 4 13.90 11.52 3.20
CA GLU A 4 15.05 12.45 3.08
C GLU A 4 15.92 12.14 1.85
N LEU A 5 15.65 11.02 1.17
CA LEU A 5 16.38 10.53 0.00
C LEU A 5 15.38 10.16 -1.12
N PRO A 6 14.67 11.15 -1.70
CA PRO A 6 13.59 10.91 -2.68
C PRO A 6 14.02 10.13 -3.92
N GLU A 7 15.30 10.25 -4.31
CA GLU A 7 15.90 9.57 -5.47
C GLU A 7 16.28 8.11 -5.18
N THR A 8 16.03 7.60 -3.96
CA THR A 8 16.30 6.20 -3.63
C THR A 8 15.45 5.31 -4.53
N LEU A 9 16.11 4.45 -5.32
CA LEU A 9 15.42 3.43 -6.10
C LEU A 9 14.85 2.37 -5.17
N VAL A 10 13.59 2.04 -5.38
CA VAL A 10 12.85 0.99 -4.68
C VAL A 10 12.22 0.06 -5.72
N GLU A 11 12.12 -1.22 -5.36
CA GLU A 11 11.46 -2.25 -6.16
C GLU A 11 10.13 -2.61 -5.50
N ILE A 12 9.07 -2.76 -6.29
CA ILE A 12 7.76 -3.21 -5.82
C ILE A 12 7.82 -4.70 -5.52
N ALA A 13 7.53 -5.07 -4.28
CA ALA A 13 7.35 -6.45 -3.84
C ALA A 13 5.91 -6.66 -3.37
N THR A 14 5.36 -7.86 -3.59
CA THR A 14 4.03 -8.24 -3.09
C THR A 14 4.09 -9.40 -2.10
N GLY A 15 3.02 -9.58 -1.35
CA GLY A 15 2.88 -10.68 -0.41
C GLY A 15 3.26 -10.32 1.02
N VAL A 16 3.63 -11.34 1.80
CA VAL A 16 3.86 -11.16 3.23
C VAL A 16 5.12 -10.33 3.49
N ASP A 17 5.03 -9.42 4.47
CA ASP A 17 6.11 -8.53 4.87
C ASP A 17 6.63 -8.84 6.29
N GLU A 18 7.51 -7.97 6.80
CA GLU A 18 8.04 -8.08 8.15
C GLU A 18 6.97 -8.00 9.24
N ILE A 19 5.87 -7.28 9.00
CA ILE A 19 4.73 -7.19 9.93
C ILE A 19 4.00 -8.53 9.97
N CYS A 20 3.84 -9.17 8.81
CA CYS A 20 3.20 -10.48 8.68
C CYS A 20 3.96 -11.59 9.43
N SER A 21 5.27 -11.44 9.65
CA SER A 21 6.09 -12.43 10.39
C SER A 21 5.62 -12.69 11.82
N PHE A 22 4.87 -11.76 12.42
CA PHE A 22 4.27 -11.88 13.75
C PHE A 22 2.81 -12.38 13.73
N CYS A 23 2.22 -12.57 12.56
CA CYS A 23 0.82 -12.98 12.42
C CYS A 23 0.67 -14.48 12.69
N PRO A 24 -0.25 -14.93 13.58
CA PRO A 24 -0.45 -16.35 13.83
C PRO A 24 -1.05 -17.12 12.63
N HIS A 25 -1.49 -16.41 11.59
CA HIS A 25 -2.03 -16.99 10.36
C HIS A 25 -1.01 -17.08 9.23
N ILE A 26 0.28 -16.81 9.48
CA ILE A 26 1.31 -16.98 8.47
C ILE A 26 1.80 -18.44 8.44
N SER A 27 1.98 -18.98 7.24
CA SER A 27 2.60 -20.28 7.01
C SER A 27 3.68 -20.13 5.95
N GLY A 28 4.92 -19.93 6.38
CA GLY A 28 6.01 -19.59 5.46
C GLY A 28 5.80 -18.19 4.87
N ASP A 29 5.69 -18.13 3.55
CA ASP A 29 5.41 -16.93 2.75
C ASP A 29 3.91 -16.73 2.45
N ILE A 30 3.03 -17.57 3.01
CA ILE A 30 1.61 -17.59 2.68
C ILE A 30 0.77 -17.03 3.84
N CYS A 31 -0.09 -16.06 3.55
CA CYS A 31 -1.16 -15.63 4.44
C CYS A 31 -2.33 -16.62 4.40
N MET A 32 -2.58 -17.32 5.50
CA MET A 32 -3.66 -18.31 5.64
C MET A 32 -4.91 -17.74 6.32
N ARG A 33 -5.01 -16.42 6.49
CA ARG A 33 -6.18 -15.78 7.11
C ARG A 33 -7.41 -15.98 6.22
N PRO A 34 -8.49 -16.60 6.74
CA PRO A 34 -9.72 -16.76 5.95
C PRO A 34 -10.29 -15.39 5.54
N GLY A 35 -10.62 -15.23 4.26
CA GLY A 35 -11.25 -14.02 3.72
C GLY A 35 -10.32 -12.82 3.55
N GLN A 36 -9.02 -12.94 3.85
CA GLN A 36 -8.04 -11.89 3.63
C GLN A 36 -6.80 -12.47 2.97
N ARG A 37 -6.57 -12.14 1.70
CA ARG A 37 -5.35 -12.51 0.98
C ARG A 37 -4.54 -11.25 0.69
N VAL A 38 -3.31 -11.22 1.20
CA VAL A 38 -2.40 -10.07 1.03
C VAL A 38 -2.18 -9.80 -0.46
N ASN A 39 -1.90 -10.84 -1.24
CA ASN A 39 -1.71 -10.73 -2.69
C ASN A 39 -2.93 -10.13 -3.44
N GLU A 40 -4.17 -10.39 -2.98
CA GLU A 40 -5.37 -9.79 -3.58
C GLU A 40 -5.57 -8.32 -3.20
N LEU A 41 -5.09 -7.92 -2.02
CA LEU A 41 -5.06 -6.52 -1.60
C LEU A 41 -4.00 -5.75 -2.38
N ASP A 42 -2.78 -6.29 -2.43
CA ASP A 42 -1.65 -5.71 -3.15
C ASP A 42 -1.99 -5.55 -4.64
N GLY A 43 -2.54 -6.59 -5.27
CA GLY A 43 -2.93 -6.56 -6.68
C GLY A 43 -3.91 -5.43 -7.00
N ARG A 44 -4.94 -5.21 -6.17
CA ARG A 44 -5.90 -4.10 -6.37
C ARG A 44 -5.24 -2.73 -6.27
N VAL A 45 -4.30 -2.56 -5.34
CA VAL A 45 -3.56 -1.30 -5.18
C VAL A 45 -2.63 -1.08 -6.38
N LEU A 46 -1.90 -2.11 -6.80
CA LEU A 46 -1.02 -2.05 -7.97
C LEU A 46 -1.79 -1.75 -9.26
N ASP A 47 -2.93 -2.43 -9.48
CA ASP A 47 -3.82 -2.17 -10.61
C ASP A 47 -4.30 -0.71 -10.62
N ARG A 48 -4.65 -0.15 -9.45
CA ARG A 48 -5.08 1.24 -9.32
C ARG A 48 -3.98 2.25 -9.62
N LEU A 49 -2.73 1.88 -9.33
CA LEU A 49 -1.54 2.70 -9.55
C LEU A 49 -0.91 2.50 -10.93
N GLY A 50 -1.30 1.45 -11.65
CA GLY A 50 -0.69 1.07 -12.92
C GLY A 50 0.74 0.55 -12.76
N LEU A 51 1.05 -0.09 -11.63
CA LEU A 51 2.36 -0.63 -11.28
C LEU A 51 2.35 -2.16 -11.34
N ALA A 52 3.52 -2.77 -11.50
CA ALA A 52 3.70 -4.23 -11.43
C ALA A 52 4.72 -4.65 -10.37
N GLU A 53 4.63 -5.90 -9.91
CA GLU A 53 5.68 -6.51 -9.08
C GLU A 53 7.01 -6.56 -9.84
N GLY A 54 8.12 -6.28 -9.14
CA GLY A 54 9.46 -6.16 -9.71
C GLY A 54 9.70 -4.83 -10.44
N GLU A 55 8.70 -3.97 -10.58
CA GLU A 55 8.89 -2.63 -11.13
C GLU A 55 9.74 -1.78 -10.18
N THR A 56 10.67 -1.02 -10.75
CA THR A 56 11.58 -0.14 -10.01
C THR A 56 11.29 1.31 -10.34
N GLY A 57 11.29 2.16 -9.32
CA GLY A 57 11.24 3.62 -9.48
C GLY A 57 11.79 4.31 -8.25
N THR A 58 11.86 5.64 -8.29
CA THR A 58 12.29 6.43 -7.14
C THR A 58 11.22 6.44 -6.04
N TRP A 59 11.65 6.57 -4.78
CA TRP A 59 10.72 6.73 -3.66
C TRP A 59 9.74 7.89 -3.87
N ALA A 60 10.21 9.01 -4.44
CA ALA A 60 9.34 10.15 -4.75
C ALA A 60 8.26 9.82 -5.78
N GLU A 61 8.58 9.05 -6.83
CA GLU A 61 7.60 8.60 -7.82
C GLU A 61 6.54 7.69 -7.19
N MET A 62 6.95 6.75 -6.32
CA MET A 62 6.01 5.85 -5.63
C MET A 62 5.04 6.62 -4.75
N VAL A 63 5.57 7.56 -3.95
CA VAL A 63 4.74 8.39 -3.06
C VAL A 63 3.82 9.31 -3.86
N ALA A 64 4.30 9.90 -4.97
CA ALA A 64 3.48 10.71 -5.86
C ALA A 64 2.36 9.88 -6.51
N GLY A 65 2.66 8.66 -6.95
CA GLY A 65 1.68 7.73 -7.51
C GLY A 65 0.52 7.49 -6.54
N VAL A 66 0.82 7.17 -5.28
CA VAL A 66 -0.20 7.00 -4.23
C VAL A 66 -0.99 8.29 -3.99
N ARG A 67 -0.30 9.42 -3.80
CA ARG A 67 -0.93 10.74 -3.56
C ARG A 67 -1.92 11.12 -4.67
N ASP A 68 -1.55 10.85 -5.91
CA ASP A 68 -2.29 11.34 -7.07
C ASP A 68 -3.44 10.40 -7.47
N ASN A 69 -3.36 9.12 -7.09
CA ASN A 69 -4.30 8.08 -7.50
C ASN A 69 -5.11 7.45 -6.37
N ILE A 70 -4.78 7.66 -5.10
CA ILE A 70 -5.52 7.06 -3.99
C ILE A 70 -6.14 8.17 -3.14
N ASP A 71 -7.46 8.19 -3.08
CA ASP A 71 -8.22 8.99 -2.13
C ASP A 71 -8.67 8.13 -0.92
N PRO A 72 -8.91 8.72 0.26
CA PRO A 72 -9.29 7.96 1.44
C PRO A 72 -10.55 7.10 1.28
N GLU A 73 -11.49 7.50 0.43
CA GLU A 73 -12.74 6.76 0.20
C GLU A 73 -12.52 5.53 -0.68
N SER A 74 -11.63 5.61 -1.68
CA SER A 74 -11.26 4.49 -2.55
C SER A 74 -10.72 3.28 -1.78
N LEU A 75 -10.17 3.48 -0.57
CA LEU A 75 -9.72 2.39 0.30
C LEU A 75 -10.84 1.43 0.70
N LYS A 76 -12.11 1.84 0.67
CA LYS A 76 -13.24 0.94 0.92
C LYS A 76 -13.34 -0.16 -0.12
N GLU A 77 -12.97 0.14 -1.36
CA GLU A 77 -12.95 -0.81 -2.46
C GLU A 77 -11.59 -1.53 -2.53
N LEU A 78 -10.49 -0.76 -2.55
CA LEU A 78 -9.13 -1.28 -2.69
C LEU A 78 -8.76 -2.22 -1.53
N CYS A 79 -9.16 -1.87 -0.32
CA CYS A 79 -8.87 -2.64 0.89
C CYS A 79 -10.07 -3.43 1.41
N HIS A 80 -11.11 -3.67 0.61
CA HIS A 80 -12.23 -4.51 1.01
C HIS A 80 -11.73 -5.88 1.50
N GLY A 81 -12.15 -6.29 2.70
CA GLY A 81 -11.70 -7.51 3.38
C GLY A 81 -10.44 -7.35 4.24
N CYS A 82 -9.83 -6.15 4.28
CA CYS A 82 -8.68 -5.86 5.14
C CYS A 82 -9.14 -5.51 6.57
N SER A 83 -8.62 -6.24 7.56
CA SER A 83 -8.91 -6.00 8.98
C SER A 83 -8.43 -4.63 9.51
N TRP A 84 -7.53 -3.94 8.79
CA TRP A 84 -6.98 -2.65 9.22
C TRP A 84 -7.81 -1.47 8.73
N LEU A 85 -8.69 -1.69 7.74
CA LEU A 85 -9.53 -0.65 7.16
C LEU A 85 -10.42 0.01 8.24
N ASP A 86 -11.03 -0.80 9.10
CA ASP A 86 -11.92 -0.33 10.17
C ASP A 86 -11.18 0.48 11.27
N LEU A 87 -9.87 0.34 11.39
CA LEU A 87 -9.04 1.11 12.32
C LEU A 87 -8.72 2.51 11.78
N GLY A 88 -8.96 2.74 10.49
CA GLY A 88 -8.82 4.04 9.82
C GLY A 88 -7.37 4.53 9.68
N PHE A 89 -6.36 3.69 9.94
CA PHE A 89 -4.95 4.09 9.82
C PHE A 89 -4.60 4.50 8.38
N CYS A 90 -4.98 3.66 7.41
CA CYS A 90 -4.72 3.92 6.00
C CYS A 90 -5.43 5.19 5.50
N ALA A 91 -6.70 5.36 5.85
CA ALA A 91 -7.48 6.53 5.45
C ALA A 91 -6.88 7.84 5.99
N ARG A 92 -6.42 7.86 7.26
CA ARG A 92 -5.73 9.02 7.82
C ARG A 92 -4.40 9.28 7.11
N GLY A 93 -3.61 8.25 6.85
CA GLY A 93 -2.32 8.37 6.15
C GLY A 93 -2.48 8.97 4.75
N VAL A 94 -3.41 8.43 3.96
CA VAL A 94 -3.73 8.94 2.61
C VAL A 94 -4.27 10.38 2.69
N ALA A 95 -5.15 10.69 3.64
CA ALA A 95 -5.67 12.06 3.80
C ALA A 95 -4.55 13.06 4.11
N THR A 96 -3.60 12.70 4.98
CA THR A 96 -2.41 13.52 5.28
C THR A 96 -1.53 13.68 4.04
N LEU A 97 -1.29 12.60 3.30
CA LEU A 97 -0.50 12.63 2.07
C LEU A 97 -1.13 13.56 1.02
N ASN A 98 -2.45 13.48 0.85
CA ASN A 98 -3.21 14.26 -0.12
C ASN A 98 -3.35 15.74 0.29
N GLY A 99 -3.43 16.02 1.60
CA GLY A 99 -3.49 17.38 2.15
C GLY A 99 -2.23 18.22 1.92
N GLY A 100 -1.13 17.60 1.47
CA GLY A 100 0.03 18.30 0.91
C GLY A 100 -0.22 18.91 -0.48
N ARG A 101 -1.38 18.67 -1.12
CA ARG A 101 -1.80 19.42 -2.30
C ARG A 101 -1.99 20.89 -1.92
N LYS A 102 -1.14 21.77 -2.43
CA LYS A 102 -1.59 23.13 -2.68
C LYS A 102 -2.71 23.02 -3.71
N GLN A 103 -3.89 23.49 -3.33
CA GLN A 103 -5.01 23.65 -4.23
C GLN A 103 -4.64 24.80 -5.17
N ASP A 104 -4.53 24.52 -6.47
CA ASP A 104 -4.32 25.53 -7.51
C ASP A 104 -5.49 26.52 -7.56
#